data_AF-A0A1E8GRU8-F1
#
_entry.id   AF-A0A1E8GRU8-F1
#
_cell.length_a   1.000
_cell.length_b   1.000
_cell.length_c   1.000
_cell.angle_alpha   90.00
_cell.angle_beta   90.00
_cell.angle_gamma   90.00
#
_symmetry.space_group_name_H-M   'P 1'
#
loop_
_entity.id
_entity.type
_entity.pdbx_description
1 polymer ?
#
loop_
_entity_poly.entity_id
_entity_poly.type
_entity_poly.pdbx_seq_one_letter_code
_entity_poly.pdbx_strand_id
1 'polypeptide(L)'
;MKDKTLFKILKWCFYIGAIFLSIGIIGLLVLGLMGTKFTLFDVTNLPAGLTITSEGVINIWTILATILVIMMVIGLFWNVANLFKNLENDKIFVKENTDILRTVANCLFVLAIISKLPEFIAGAMNNSYNFNFDFSYLIMGLVVWAAMKVMERANLIAEENEFTV
;
A
#
# COMPACT_ATOMS: atom_id res chain seq x y z
N MET A 1 -14.44 26.06 3.01
CA MET A 1 -14.36 25.76 1.56
C MET A 1 -13.00 25.23 1.11
N LYS A 2 -11.85 25.74 1.60
CA LYS A 2 -10.50 25.26 1.19
C LYS A 2 -10.21 23.79 1.52
N ASP A 3 -10.67 23.28 2.67
CA ASP A 3 -10.33 21.92 3.12
C ASP A 3 -11.01 20.82 2.29
N LYS A 4 -12.24 21.07 1.80
CA LYS A 4 -12.94 20.13 0.93
C LYS A 4 -12.24 19.94 -0.42
N THR A 5 -11.64 21.01 -0.95
CA THR A 5 -10.84 20.94 -2.18
C THR A 5 -9.59 20.08 -1.97
N LEU A 6 -8.94 20.19 -0.80
CA LEU A 6 -7.78 19.38 -0.44
C LEU A 6 -8.13 17.89 -0.35
N PHE A 7 -9.20 17.53 0.36
CA PHE A 7 -9.63 16.12 0.49
C PHE A 7 -10.02 15.52 -0.87
N LYS A 8 -10.67 16.31 -1.73
CA LYS A 8 -10.99 15.89 -3.09
C LYS A 8 -9.73 15.59 -3.92
N ILE A 9 -8.71 16.46 -3.84
CA ILE A 9 -7.42 16.24 -4.53
C ILE A 9 -6.74 14.97 -4.00
N LEU A 10 -6.60 14.84 -2.68
CA LEU A 10 -5.97 13.68 -2.04
C LEU A 10 -6.67 12.37 -2.45
N LYS A 11 -8.00 12.32 -2.37
CA LYS A 11 -8.80 11.17 -2.83
C LYS A 11 -8.45 10.75 -4.26
N TRP A 12 -8.41 11.71 -5.19
CA TRP A 12 -8.09 11.43 -6.59
C TRP A 12 -6.64 11.00 -6.78
N CYS A 13 -5.69 11.57 -6.02
CA CYS A 13 -4.29 11.13 -6.05
C CYS A 13 -4.17 9.63 -5.69
N PHE A 14 -4.86 9.18 -4.63
CA PHE A 14 -4.82 7.77 -4.23
C PHE A 14 -5.52 6.85 -5.25
N TYR A 15 -6.65 7.27 -5.84
CA TYR A 15 -7.29 6.47 -6.90
C TYR A 15 -6.43 6.36 -8.17
N ILE A 16 -5.82 7.47 -8.62
CA ILE A 16 -4.92 7.46 -9.78
C ILE A 16 -3.71 6.56 -9.52
N GLY A 17 -3.13 6.62 -8.32
CA GLY A 17 -2.07 5.71 -7.91
C GLY A 17 -2.49 4.24 -7.98
N ALA A 18 -3.68 3.90 -7.50
CA ALA A 18 -4.22 2.53 -7.57
C ALA A 18 -4.44 2.05 -9.02
N ILE A 19 -4.90 2.93 -9.91
CA ILE A 19 -5.06 2.62 -11.34
C ILE A 19 -3.69 2.36 -11.98
N PHE A 20 -2.69 3.19 -11.69
CA PHE A 20 -1.34 3.02 -12.24
C PHE A 20 -0.71 1.68 -11.81
N LEU A 21 -0.86 1.32 -10.53
CA LEU A 21 -0.42 0.03 -10.01
C LEU A 21 -1.16 -1.15 -10.66
N SER A 22 -2.45 -0.99 -10.96
CA SER A 22 -3.24 -2.01 -11.65
C SER A 22 -2.75 -2.26 -13.08
N ILE A 23 -2.36 -1.20 -13.79
CA ILE A 23 -1.72 -1.30 -15.12
C ILE A 23 -0.37 -2.03 -15.00
N GLY A 24 0.39 -1.75 -13.93
CA GLY A 24 1.63 -2.46 -13.60
C GLY A 24 1.46 -3.98 -13.45
N ILE A 25 0.36 -4.44 -12.83
CA ILE A 25 0.03 -5.87 -12.72
C ILE A 25 -0.14 -6.50 -14.11
N ILE A 26 -0.86 -5.82 -15.01
CA ILE A 26 -1.07 -6.32 -16.39
C ILE A 26 0.28 -6.45 -17.10
N GLY A 27 1.16 -5.45 -16.96
CA GLY A 27 2.52 -5.51 -17.50
C GLY A 27 3.31 -6.71 -16.98
N LEU A 28 3.28 -6.96 -15.66
CA LEU A 28 3.94 -8.10 -15.02
C LEU A 28 3.38 -9.45 -15.49
N LEU A 29 2.06 -9.55 -15.67
CA LEU A 29 1.42 -10.77 -16.18
C LEU A 29 1.83 -11.08 -17.63
N VAL A 30 1.86 -10.07 -18.50
CA VAL A 30 2.34 -10.22 -19.88
C VAL A 30 3.79 -10.70 -19.89
N LEU A 31 4.65 -10.09 -19.07
CA LEU A 31 6.05 -10.52 -18.93
C LEU A 31 6.17 -11.98 -18.47
N GLY A 32 5.36 -12.39 -17.49
CA GLY A 32 5.34 -13.78 -17.01
C GLY A 32 4.89 -14.80 -18.06
N LEU A 33 3.92 -14.43 -18.90
CA LEU A 33 3.40 -15.30 -19.97
C LEU A 33 4.36 -15.44 -21.15
N MET A 34 5.18 -14.43 -21.42
CA MET A 34 6.13 -14.46 -22.53
C MET A 34 7.36 -15.34 -22.25
N GLY A 35 7.56 -15.82 -21.00
CA GLY A 35 8.67 -16.70 -20.63
C GLY A 35 10.05 -16.08 -20.91
N THR A 36 10.11 -14.75 -21.01
CA THR A 36 11.25 -14.02 -21.55
C THR A 36 12.33 -13.84 -20.50
N LYS A 37 13.54 -14.31 -20.82
CA LYS A 37 14.77 -13.86 -20.15
C LYS A 37 15.01 -12.41 -20.57
N PHE A 38 14.66 -11.45 -19.71
CA PHE A 38 14.95 -10.04 -19.97
C PHE A 38 16.37 -9.71 -19.53
N THR A 39 17.15 -9.14 -20.44
CA THR A 39 18.33 -8.33 -20.10
C THR A 39 17.85 -6.89 -19.95
N LEU A 40 17.82 -6.39 -18.72
CA LEU A 40 17.49 -5.00 -18.45
C LEU A 40 18.71 -4.13 -18.77
N PHE A 41 18.50 -3.00 -19.46
CA PHE A 41 19.56 -2.05 -19.80
C PHE A 41 19.90 -1.17 -18.60
N ASP A 42 21.20 -1.03 -18.37
CA ASP A 42 21.82 -0.26 -17.29
C ASP A 42 21.81 1.24 -17.60
N VAL A 43 21.17 2.05 -16.75
CA VAL A 43 21.33 3.51 -16.71
C VAL A 43 21.61 3.86 -15.25
N THR A 44 22.90 3.95 -14.94
CA THR A 44 23.43 3.90 -13.57
C THR A 44 23.10 5.08 -12.66
N ASN A 45 22.43 6.15 -13.12
CA ASN A 45 22.09 7.28 -12.25
C ASN A 45 20.85 8.04 -12.73
N LEU A 46 19.66 7.73 -12.17
CA LEU A 46 18.55 8.68 -12.13
C LEU A 46 18.29 9.17 -10.70
N PRO A 47 17.90 10.44 -10.50
CA PRO A 47 18.00 11.15 -9.22
C PRO A 47 16.95 10.78 -8.16
N ALA A 48 16.38 9.58 -8.19
CA ALA A 48 15.23 9.18 -7.37
C ALA A 48 15.42 7.86 -6.59
N GLY A 49 16.65 7.36 -6.46
CA GLY A 49 16.96 6.23 -5.58
C GLY A 49 16.33 4.89 -5.99
N LEU A 50 15.90 4.76 -7.25
CA LEU A 50 15.42 3.49 -7.78
C LEU A 50 16.61 2.62 -8.20
N THR A 51 17.10 1.79 -7.30
CA THR A 51 18.07 0.73 -7.62
C THR A 51 17.35 -0.53 -8.05
N ILE A 52 17.50 -0.92 -9.32
CA ILE A 52 17.07 -2.22 -9.82
C ILE A 52 18.33 -2.97 -10.27
N THR A 53 18.74 -3.95 -9.49
CA THR A 53 19.85 -4.86 -9.82
C THR A 53 19.35 -6.01 -10.68
N SER A 54 20.09 -6.38 -11.74
CA SER A 54 19.82 -7.63 -12.48
C SER A 54 21.08 -8.40 -12.83
N GLU A 55 21.19 -9.61 -12.29
CA GLU A 55 21.49 -10.82 -13.05
C GLU A 55 20.59 -11.91 -12.44
N GLY A 56 19.57 -12.35 -13.18
CA GLY A 56 18.64 -13.36 -12.67
C GLY A 56 17.52 -13.68 -13.64
N VAL A 57 17.18 -14.97 -13.77
CA VAL A 57 15.98 -15.41 -14.48
C VAL A 57 14.77 -14.95 -13.65
N ILE A 58 13.93 -14.08 -14.20
CA ILE A 58 12.67 -13.70 -13.55
C ILE A 58 11.75 -14.92 -13.57
N ASN A 59 11.51 -15.49 -12.39
CA ASN A 59 10.67 -16.66 -12.24
C ASN A 59 9.20 -16.28 -12.03
N ILE A 60 8.27 -17.13 -12.50
CA ILE A 60 6.83 -16.96 -12.29
C ILE A 60 6.47 -16.79 -10.80
N TRP A 61 7.17 -17.45 -9.88
CA TRP A 61 6.95 -17.32 -8.44
C TRP A 61 7.32 -15.92 -7.92
N THR A 62 8.39 -15.32 -8.43
CA THR A 62 8.77 -13.94 -8.11
C THR A 62 7.72 -12.95 -8.63
N ILE A 63 7.22 -13.18 -9.85
CA ILE A 63 6.15 -12.36 -10.45
C ILE A 63 4.87 -12.46 -9.62
N LEU A 64 4.43 -13.67 -9.27
CA LEU A 64 3.23 -13.88 -8.45
C LEU A 64 3.35 -13.24 -7.06
N ALA A 65 4.50 -13.38 -6.40
CA ALA A 65 4.77 -12.70 -5.13
C ALA A 65 4.71 -11.17 -5.28
N THR A 66 5.26 -10.64 -6.37
CA THR A 66 5.22 -9.19 -6.66
C THR A 66 3.78 -8.71 -6.86
N ILE A 67 2.98 -9.45 -7.62
CA ILE A 67 1.56 -9.13 -7.84
C ILE A 67 0.80 -9.14 -6.50
N LEU A 68 1.05 -10.11 -5.63
CA LEU A 68 0.43 -10.17 -4.30
C LEU A 68 0.72 -8.90 -3.48
N VAL A 69 1.97 -8.43 -3.47
CA VAL A 69 2.36 -7.20 -2.78
C VAL A 69 1.64 -5.99 -3.40
N ILE A 70 1.61 -5.87 -4.73
CA ILE A 70 0.95 -4.75 -5.42
C ILE A 70 -0.55 -4.74 -5.12
N MET A 71 -1.23 -5.91 -5.11
CA MET A 71 -2.65 -5.99 -4.76
C MET A 71 -2.94 -5.46 -3.34
N MET A 72 -2.07 -5.76 -2.38
CA MET A 72 -2.20 -5.22 -1.02
C MET A 72 -2.02 -3.69 -0.97
N VAL A 73 -1.08 -3.15 -1.75
CA VAL A 73 -0.89 -1.69 -1.87
C VAL A 73 -2.08 -1.01 -2.53
N ILE A 74 -2.67 -1.62 -3.57
CA ILE A 74 -3.91 -1.14 -4.19
C ILE A 74 -5.04 -1.09 -3.16
N GLY A 75 -5.21 -2.16 -2.38
CA GLY A 75 -6.19 -2.22 -1.29
C GLY A 75 -5.97 -1.10 -0.26
N LEU A 76 -4.72 -0.84 0.11
CA LEU A 76 -4.37 0.27 1.01
C LEU A 76 -4.79 1.62 0.42
N PHE A 77 -4.45 1.88 -0.85
CA PHE A 77 -4.78 3.15 -1.53
C PHE A 77 -6.29 3.35 -1.61
N TRP A 78 -7.04 2.27 -1.88
CA TRP A 78 -8.50 2.32 -1.95
C TRP A 78 -9.13 2.69 -0.61
N ASN A 79 -8.65 2.10 0.48
CA ASN A 79 -9.13 2.40 1.84
C ASN A 79 -8.82 3.85 2.22
N VAL A 80 -7.61 4.34 1.93
CA VAL A 80 -7.23 5.73 2.20
C VAL A 80 -8.06 6.72 1.35
N ALA A 81 -8.33 6.39 0.09
CA ALA A 81 -9.21 7.21 -0.75
C ALA A 81 -10.64 7.27 -0.19
N ASN A 82 -11.16 6.16 0.33
CA ASN A 82 -12.47 6.13 0.98
C ASN A 82 -12.50 6.95 2.28
N LEU A 83 -11.41 6.96 3.05
CA LEU A 83 -11.28 7.84 4.22
C LEU A 83 -11.40 9.31 3.80
N PHE A 84 -10.67 9.74 2.77
CA PHE A 84 -10.78 11.11 2.26
C PHE A 84 -12.15 11.44 1.67
N LYS A 85 -12.82 10.46 1.04
CA LYS A 85 -14.21 10.61 0.59
C LYS A 85 -15.16 10.87 1.76
N ASN A 86 -14.97 10.20 2.89
CA ASN A 86 -15.80 10.41 4.07
C ASN A 86 -15.54 11.79 4.70
N LEU A 87 -14.27 12.21 4.77
CA LEU A 87 -13.89 13.56 5.21
C LEU A 87 -14.43 14.67 4.29
N GLU A 88 -14.46 14.46 2.96
CA GLU A 88 -15.07 15.40 2.00
C GLU A 88 -16.57 15.61 2.26
N ASN A 89 -17.26 14.57 2.74
CA ASN A 89 -18.69 14.58 3.06
C ASN A 89 -18.98 14.99 4.52
N ASP A 90 -18.00 15.58 5.21
CA ASP A 90 -18.08 15.97 6.64
C ASP A 90 -18.40 14.81 7.60
N LYS A 91 -18.24 13.56 7.17
CA LYS A 91 -18.41 12.37 8.00
C LYS A 91 -17.09 12.08 8.72
N ILE A 92 -16.81 12.82 9.78
CA ILE A 92 -15.54 12.73 10.51
C ILE A 92 -15.64 11.65 11.60
N PHE A 93 -16.58 11.80 12.53
CA PHE A 93 -16.73 10.91 13.68
C PHE A 93 -17.75 9.80 13.41
N VAL A 94 -17.43 8.93 12.45
CA VAL A 94 -18.28 7.78 12.11
C VAL A 94 -17.53 6.47 12.28
N LYS A 95 -18.25 5.42 12.67
CA LYS A 95 -17.70 4.07 12.83
C LYS A 95 -17.02 3.56 11.56
N GLU A 96 -17.55 3.92 10.39
CA GLU A 96 -17.00 3.56 9.08
C GLU A 96 -15.52 3.98 8.93
N ASN A 97 -15.15 5.19 9.35
CA ASN A 97 -13.77 5.67 9.27
C ASN A 97 -12.83 4.88 10.18
N THR A 98 -13.34 4.43 11.33
CA THR A 98 -12.59 3.57 12.24
C THR A 98 -12.31 2.20 11.62
N ASP A 99 -13.33 1.61 10.99
CA ASP A 99 -13.20 0.31 10.33
C ASP A 99 -12.26 0.40 9.10
N ILE A 100 -12.28 1.52 8.36
CA ILE A 100 -11.31 1.83 7.31
C ILE A 100 -9.89 1.88 7.88
N LEU A 101 -9.65 2.66 8.95
CA LEU A 101 -8.32 2.76 9.57
C LEU A 101 -7.83 1.42 10.13
N ARG A 102 -8.73 0.60 10.69
CA ARG A 102 -8.41 -0.78 11.12
C ARG A 102 -7.96 -1.62 9.94
N THR A 103 -8.66 -1.52 8.81
CA THR A 103 -8.30 -2.24 7.58
C THR A 103 -6.93 -1.78 7.06
N VAL A 104 -6.67 -0.47 7.03
CA VAL A 104 -5.35 0.08 6.63
C VAL A 104 -4.23 -0.42 7.54
N ALA A 105 -4.42 -0.41 8.86
CA ALA A 105 -3.43 -0.93 9.81
C ALA A 105 -3.15 -2.42 9.57
N ASN A 106 -4.20 -3.23 9.37
CA ASN A 106 -4.04 -4.65 9.05
C ASN A 106 -3.31 -4.87 7.72
N CYS A 107 -3.63 -4.11 6.67
CA CYS A 107 -2.90 -4.17 5.40
C CYS A 107 -1.41 -3.86 5.58
N LEU A 108 -1.08 -2.86 6.39
CA LEU A 108 0.31 -2.49 6.71
C LEU A 108 1.03 -3.60 7.47
N PHE A 109 0.38 -4.24 8.45
CA PHE A 109 0.99 -5.38 9.15
C PHE A 109 1.23 -6.58 8.23
N VAL A 110 0.30 -6.87 7.31
CA VAL A 110 0.53 -7.93 6.33
C VAL A 110 1.66 -7.54 5.38
N LEU A 111 1.69 -6.30 4.88
CA LEU A 111 2.77 -5.78 4.03
C LEU A 111 4.14 -5.84 4.72
N ALA A 112 4.22 -5.62 6.04
CA ALA A 112 5.47 -5.78 6.79
C ALA A 112 6.04 -7.20 6.69
N ILE A 113 5.18 -8.22 6.55
CA ILE A 113 5.58 -9.63 6.42
C ILE A 113 5.87 -9.97 4.96
N ILE A 114 5.00 -9.56 4.03
CA ILE A 114 5.04 -10.05 2.65
C ILE A 114 5.83 -9.17 1.68
N SER A 115 6.13 -7.91 2.03
CA SER A 115 6.77 -6.94 1.10
C SER A 115 8.10 -7.41 0.55
N LYS A 116 8.87 -8.17 1.35
CA LYS A 116 10.18 -8.72 0.98
C LYS A 116 10.12 -10.14 0.39
N LEU A 117 8.92 -10.70 0.25
CA LEU A 117 8.73 -12.03 -0.32
C LEU A 117 9.27 -12.15 -1.78
N PRO A 118 9.09 -11.16 -2.68
CA PRO A 118 9.64 -11.25 -4.03
C PRO A 118 11.17 -11.29 -4.04
N GLU A 119 11.81 -10.44 -3.23
CA GLU A 119 13.27 -10.38 -3.07
C GLU A 119 13.80 -11.69 -2.48
N PHE A 120 13.13 -12.24 -1.46
CA PHE A 120 13.48 -13.52 -0.85
C PHE A 120 13.43 -14.67 -1.85
N ILE A 121 12.35 -14.79 -2.64
CA ILE A 121 12.20 -15.82 -3.67
C ILE A 121 13.29 -15.66 -4.74
N ALA A 122 13.54 -14.43 -5.20
CA ALA A 122 14.58 -14.16 -6.19
C ALA A 122 15.98 -14.52 -5.68
N GLY A 123 16.33 -14.15 -4.45
CA GLY A 123 17.61 -14.49 -3.82
C GLY A 123 17.78 -15.99 -3.58
N ALA A 124 16.72 -16.68 -3.15
CA ALA A 124 16.74 -18.12 -2.95
C ALA A 124 16.99 -18.90 -4.25
N MET A 125 16.50 -18.39 -5.38
CA MET A 125 16.72 -19.03 -6.68
C MET A 125 18.11 -18.76 -7.27
N ASN A 126 18.73 -17.63 -6.90
CA ASN A 126 20.07 -17.25 -7.39
C ASN A 126 21.19 -17.57 -6.39
N ASN A 127 20.91 -18.32 -5.30
CA ASN A 127 21.83 -18.60 -4.20
C ASN A 127 22.50 -17.35 -3.59
N SER A 128 21.85 -16.19 -3.72
CA SER A 128 22.33 -14.90 -3.24
C SER A 128 21.36 -14.38 -2.17
N TYR A 129 21.60 -14.80 -0.94
CA TYR A 129 20.74 -14.44 0.19
C TYR A 129 21.26 -13.16 0.84
N ASN A 130 20.49 -12.08 0.70
CA ASN A 130 20.67 -10.91 1.54
C ASN A 130 19.29 -10.47 2.04
N PHE A 131 18.97 -10.83 3.28
CA PHE A 131 17.68 -10.54 3.88
C PHE A 131 17.79 -9.26 4.71
N ASN A 132 17.19 -8.18 4.23
CA ASN A 132 17.08 -6.92 4.96
C ASN A 132 15.62 -6.71 5.40
N PHE A 133 15.39 -6.67 6.72
CA PHE A 133 14.07 -6.48 7.28
C PHE A 133 13.74 -5.00 7.39
N ASP A 134 12.69 -4.56 6.71
CA ASP A 134 12.22 -3.17 6.77
C ASP A 134 11.06 -3.02 7.75
N PHE A 135 11.31 -2.31 8.87
CA PHE A 135 10.30 -2.05 9.90
C PHE A 135 9.32 -0.93 9.52
N SER A 136 9.49 -0.27 8.38
CA SER A 136 8.69 0.90 7.98
C SER A 136 7.19 0.61 7.96
N TYR A 137 6.78 -0.50 7.35
CA TYR A 137 5.37 -0.89 7.30
C TYR A 137 4.81 -1.26 8.68
N LEU A 138 5.63 -1.87 9.54
CA LEU A 138 5.23 -2.25 10.90
C LEU A 138 5.02 -1.00 11.75
N ILE A 139 5.96 -0.05 11.70
CA ILE A 139 5.86 1.23 12.41
C ILE A 139 4.65 2.02 11.90
N MET A 140 4.47 2.13 10.58
CA MET A 140 3.31 2.81 10.01
C MET A 140 1.99 2.15 10.42
N GLY A 141 1.95 0.81 10.44
CA GLY A 141 0.80 0.04 10.91
C GLY A 141 0.43 0.36 12.36
N LEU A 142 1.44 0.46 13.24
CA LEU A 142 1.24 0.87 14.64
C LEU A 142 0.73 2.30 14.76
N VAL A 143 1.26 3.23 13.97
CA VAL A 143 0.80 4.63 13.95
C VAL A 143 -0.67 4.73 13.51
N VAL A 144 -1.05 4.04 12.43
CA VAL A 144 -2.44 4.02 11.95
C VAL A 144 -3.36 3.33 12.95
N TRP A 145 -2.90 2.25 13.60
CA TRP A 145 -3.65 1.58 14.66
C TRP A 145 -3.89 2.48 15.88
N ALA A 146 -2.88 3.26 16.28
CA ALA A 146 -3.04 4.26 17.34
C ALA A 146 -4.05 5.35 16.94
N ALA A 147 -3.97 5.86 15.71
CA ALA A 147 -4.95 6.82 15.19
C ALA A 147 -6.38 6.25 15.17
N MET A 148 -6.54 4.97 14.81
CA MET A 148 -7.82 4.26 14.88
C MET A 148 -8.37 4.22 16.31
N LYS A 149 -7.53 3.95 17.32
CA LYS A 149 -7.96 3.96 18.73
C LYS A 149 -8.38 5.33 19.23
N VAL A 150 -7.71 6.39 18.78
CA VAL A 150 -8.12 7.77 19.09
C VAL A 150 -9.48 8.08 18.45
N MET A 151 -9.70 7.68 17.19
CA MET A 151 -10.98 7.86 16.51
C MET A 151 -12.12 7.07 17.16
N GLU A 152 -11.87 5.84 17.63
CA GLU A 152 -12.86 5.05 18.39
C GLU A 152 -13.36 5.82 19.63
N ARG A 153 -12.44 6.44 20.37
CA ARG A 153 -12.79 7.22 21.56
C ARG A 153 -13.50 8.52 21.20
N ALA A 154 -13.06 9.21 20.16
CA ALA A 154 -13.69 10.44 19.69
C ALA A 154 -15.14 10.19 19.21
N ASN A 155 -15.39 9.07 18.54
CA ASN A 155 -16.73 8.68 18.12
C ASN A 155 -17.67 8.45 19.31
N LEU A 156 -17.21 7.75 20.35
CA LEU A 156 -18.02 7.52 21.57
C LEU A 156 -18.38 8.85 22.26
N ILE A 157 -17.42 9.77 22.35
CA ILE A 157 -17.66 11.10 22.94
C ILE A 157 -18.68 11.89 22.09
N ALA A 158 -18.59 11.82 20.76
CA ALA A 158 -19.55 12.47 19.88
C ALA A 158 -20.97 11.89 20.05
N GLU A 159 -21.08 10.57 20.13
CA GLU A 159 -22.35 9.86 20.36
C GLU A 159 -22.97 10.26 21.71
N GLU A 160 -22.20 10.25 22.80
CA GLU A 160 -22.67 10.67 24.13
C GLU A 160 -23.18 12.13 24.16
N ASN A 161 -22.52 13.04 23.43
CA ASN A 161 -22.91 14.44 23.34
C ASN A 161 -24.19 14.67 22.52
N GLU A 162 -24.48 13.82 21.53
CA GLU A 162 -25.74 13.89 20.78
C GLU A 162 -26.95 13.43 21.61
N PHE A 163 -26.74 12.60 22.63
CA PHE A 163 -27.81 12.09 23.53
C PHE A 163 -28.01 12.90 24.82
N THR A 164 -27.24 13.98 25.04
CA THR A 164 -27.30 14.82 26.26
C THR A 164 -27.92 16.20 26.03
N VAL A 165 -28.53 16.45 24.86
CA VAL A 165 -29.26 17.69 24.54
C VAL A 165 -30.73 17.61 24.94
#